data_AF-A0A8S0FRF2-F1
#
_entry.id   AF-A0A8S0FRF2-F1
#
_cell.length_a   1.000
_cell.length_b   1.000
_cell.length_c   1.000
_cell.angle_alpha   90.00
_cell.angle_beta   90.00
_cell.angle_gamma   90.00
#
_symmetry.space_group_name_H-M   'P 1'
#
loop_
_entity.id
_entity.type
_entity.pdbx_description
1 polymer ?
#
loop_
_entity_poly.entity_id
_entity_poly.type
_entity_poly.pdbx_seq_one_letter_code
_entity_poly.pdbx_strand_id
1 'polypeptide(L)'
;MTGMGYMLAEIERGADAVGGIPSTALKGAGLLPHIRATVKLPMIVMKRTLQQFLGGAPFIISGACGMFRTDVLRKFGFSDRTKVEDLDLTWTLVANGYRIRQANRCIVYPQECNSPREEWRRWRRWIVGYAVCMRLHKRLLFSRFGIFSIFPMLLVVL
;
A
#
# COMPACT_ATOMS: atom_id res chain seq x y z
N MET A 1 2.29 10.53 20.52
CA MET A 1 3.00 9.67 19.54
C MET A 1 2.97 10.34 18.18
N THR A 2 4.14 10.52 17.56
CA THR A 2 4.27 10.92 16.16
C THR A 2 3.74 9.81 15.24
N GLY A 3 3.47 10.10 13.96
CA GLY A 3 3.00 9.09 12.99
C GLY A 3 3.85 7.81 12.97
N MET A 4 5.17 7.96 13.07
CA MET A 4 6.11 6.85 13.17
C MET A 4 5.92 5.99 14.43
N GLY A 5 5.55 6.59 15.56
CA GLY A 5 5.28 5.85 16.81
C GLY A 5 4.12 4.86 16.67
N TYR A 6 3.11 5.17 15.85
CA TYR A 6 2.02 4.22 15.57
C TYR A 6 2.48 3.04 14.71
N MET A 7 3.44 3.25 13.79
CA MET A 7 4.01 2.14 13.01
C MET A 7 4.89 1.25 13.90
N LEU A 8 5.70 1.87 14.76
CA LEU A 8 6.54 1.14 15.70
C LEU A 8 5.70 0.28 16.65
N ALA A 9 4.60 0.82 17.19
CA ALA A 9 3.69 0.07 18.04
C ALA A 9 3.11 -1.19 17.34
N GLU A 10 2.85 -1.14 16.04
CA GLU A 10 2.39 -2.31 15.28
C GLU A 10 3.53 -3.35 15.09
N ILE A 11 4.77 -2.90 14.86
CA ILE A 11 5.95 -3.81 14.83
C ILE A 11 6.16 -4.49 16.19
N GLU A 12 6.04 -3.73 17.29
CA GLU A 12 6.14 -4.24 18.67
C GLU A 12 5.02 -5.22 19.01
N ARG A 13 3.82 -5.04 18.44
CA ARG A 13 2.70 -6.01 18.50
C ARG A 13 2.90 -7.25 17.64
N GLY A 14 4.06 -7.39 16.99
CA GLY A 14 4.45 -8.56 16.22
C GLY A 14 4.13 -8.47 14.73
N ALA A 15 3.94 -7.27 14.18
CA ALA A 15 3.99 -7.09 12.73
C ALA A 15 5.45 -7.23 12.23
N ASP A 16 5.59 -7.78 11.04
CA ASP A 16 6.86 -7.91 10.33
C ASP A 16 7.10 -6.72 9.39
N ALA A 17 6.00 -6.15 8.91
CA ALA A 17 5.99 -4.93 8.10
C ALA A 17 4.69 -4.14 8.33
N VAL A 18 4.78 -2.81 8.31
CA VAL A 18 3.68 -1.90 8.59
C VAL A 18 3.63 -0.80 7.55
N GLY A 19 2.45 -0.58 6.96
CA GLY A 19 2.20 0.54 6.04
C GLY A 19 1.45 1.68 6.71
N GLY A 20 1.85 2.91 6.40
CA GLY A 20 1.05 4.11 6.67
C GLY A 20 0.10 4.45 5.51
N ILE A 21 -0.60 5.57 5.68
CA ILE A 21 -1.58 6.08 4.73
C ILE A 21 -0.99 7.27 3.97
N PRO A 22 -0.65 7.12 2.68
CA PRO A 22 -0.34 8.26 1.85
C PRO A 22 -1.61 9.05 1.53
N SER A 23 -1.60 10.34 1.86
CA SER A 23 -2.69 11.28 1.58
C SER A 23 -2.18 12.48 0.78
N THR A 24 -3.09 13.31 0.31
CA THR A 24 -2.78 14.50 -0.49
C THR A 24 -2.43 15.68 0.42
N ALA A 25 -1.27 16.32 0.20
CA ALA A 25 -0.89 17.54 0.92
C ALA A 25 -1.83 18.69 0.52
N LEU A 26 -2.52 19.30 1.48
CA LEU A 26 -3.49 20.38 1.21
C LEU A 26 -2.93 21.79 1.38
N LYS A 27 -1.61 21.95 1.59
CA LYS A 27 -1.01 23.28 1.78
C LYS A 27 -1.14 24.10 0.49
N GLY A 28 -1.93 25.17 0.54
CA GLY A 28 -2.17 26.09 -0.58
C GLY A 28 -3.26 25.63 -1.57
N ALA A 29 -4.06 24.63 -1.20
CA ALA A 29 -5.06 24.05 -2.10
C ALA A 29 -6.43 24.72 -1.96
N GLY A 30 -7.16 24.89 -3.07
CA GLY A 30 -8.55 25.38 -3.07
C GLY A 30 -9.55 24.36 -2.49
N LEU A 31 -10.84 24.71 -2.47
CA LEU A 31 -11.91 23.91 -1.82
C LEU A 31 -12.02 22.45 -2.34
N LEU A 32 -11.81 22.22 -3.64
CA LEU A 32 -11.97 20.91 -4.28
C LEU A 32 -10.94 19.84 -3.81
N PRO A 33 -9.63 20.15 -3.74
CA PRO A 33 -8.64 19.28 -3.09
C PRO A 33 -8.98 18.91 -1.65
N HIS A 34 -9.51 19.84 -0.85
CA HIS A 34 -9.92 19.58 0.53
C HIS A 34 -11.07 18.56 0.59
N ILE A 35 -12.12 18.74 -0.21
CA ILE A 35 -13.23 17.77 -0.31
C ILE A 35 -12.71 16.39 -0.76
N ARG A 36 -11.84 16.37 -1.78
CA ARG A 36 -11.24 15.12 -2.28
C ARG A 36 -10.43 14.40 -1.19
N ALA A 37 -9.65 15.12 -0.40
CA ALA A 37 -8.87 14.52 0.70
C ALA A 37 -9.77 14.00 1.82
N THR A 38 -10.83 14.73 2.19
CA THR A 38 -11.80 14.33 3.21
C THR A 38 -12.53 13.03 2.85
N VAL A 39 -12.77 12.78 1.57
CA VAL A 39 -13.40 11.52 1.10
C VAL A 39 -12.37 10.42 0.86
N LYS A 40 -11.20 10.76 0.29
CA LYS A 40 -10.16 9.80 -0.08
C LYS A 40 -9.54 9.09 1.11
N LEU A 41 -9.26 9.82 2.20
CA LEU A 41 -8.62 9.23 3.37
C LEU A 41 -9.51 8.17 4.05
N PRO A 42 -10.79 8.43 4.40
CA PRO A 42 -11.70 7.40 4.92
C PRO A 42 -11.84 6.19 3.99
N MET A 43 -11.91 6.41 2.66
CA MET A 43 -11.98 5.31 1.70
C MET A 43 -10.72 4.43 1.75
N ILE A 44 -9.52 5.02 1.80
CA ILE A 44 -8.26 4.26 1.90
C ILE A 44 -8.20 3.49 3.21
N VAL A 45 -8.52 4.15 4.33
CA VAL A 45 -8.57 3.51 5.66
C VAL A 45 -9.51 2.32 5.63
N MET A 46 -10.75 2.53 5.18
CA MET A 46 -11.79 1.50 5.18
C MET A 46 -11.42 0.33 4.28
N LYS A 47 -11.01 0.59 3.03
CA LYS A 47 -10.61 -0.46 2.09
C LYS A 47 -9.46 -1.29 2.64
N ARG A 48 -8.36 -0.64 3.07
CA ARG A 48 -7.19 -1.38 3.52
C ARG A 48 -7.39 -2.06 4.88
N THR A 49 -8.21 -1.50 5.75
CA THR A 49 -8.63 -2.17 7.00
C THR A 49 -9.47 -3.40 6.71
N LEU A 50 -10.41 -3.30 5.77
CA LEU A 50 -11.22 -4.44 5.33
C LEU A 50 -10.36 -5.54 4.71
N GLN A 51 -9.39 -5.16 3.85
CA GLN A 51 -8.41 -6.09 3.29
C GLN A 51 -7.57 -6.78 4.36
N GLN A 52 -7.09 -6.03 5.37
CA GLN A 52 -6.36 -6.63 6.49
C GLN A 52 -7.25 -7.60 7.29
N PHE A 53 -8.50 -7.23 7.54
CA PHE A 53 -9.42 -8.05 8.34
C PHE A 53 -9.88 -9.30 7.59
N LEU A 54 -10.33 -9.14 6.34
CA LEU A 54 -10.88 -10.21 5.51
C LEU A 54 -9.80 -10.97 4.73
N GLY A 55 -8.78 -10.32 4.22
CA GLY A 55 -7.68 -10.92 3.44
C GLY A 55 -6.45 -11.29 4.26
N GLY A 56 -6.39 -10.88 5.53
CA GLY A 56 -5.27 -11.15 6.45
C GLY A 56 -4.11 -10.14 6.36
N ALA A 57 -4.06 -9.34 5.30
CA ALA A 57 -3.06 -8.29 5.09
C ALA A 57 -3.61 -7.16 4.21
N PRO A 58 -3.14 -5.91 4.36
CA PRO A 58 -3.48 -4.83 3.43
C PRO A 58 -2.92 -5.13 2.04
N PHE A 59 -3.56 -4.60 0.99
CA PHE A 59 -3.15 -4.85 -0.40
C PHE A 59 -1.72 -4.40 -0.72
N ILE A 60 -1.27 -3.29 -0.12
CA ILE A 60 0.03 -2.68 -0.39
C ILE A 60 0.55 -1.92 0.84
N ILE A 61 1.83 -2.07 1.13
CA ILE A 61 2.60 -1.10 1.92
C ILE A 61 3.15 -0.06 0.94
N SER A 62 2.76 1.20 1.09
CA SER A 62 3.22 2.24 0.16
C SER A 62 4.69 2.55 0.38
N GLY A 63 5.46 2.67 -0.70
CA GLY A 63 6.85 3.13 -0.65
C GLY A 63 7.02 4.52 -0.02
N ALA A 64 5.98 5.36 0.01
CA ALA A 64 6.01 6.66 0.68
C ALA A 64 5.95 6.55 2.21
N CYS A 65 5.45 5.45 2.77
CA CYS A 65 5.36 5.23 4.21
C CYS A 65 5.25 3.76 4.54
N GLY A 66 6.40 3.11 4.72
CA GLY A 66 6.53 1.74 5.18
C GLY A 66 7.56 1.62 6.29
N MET A 67 7.33 0.72 7.22
CA MET A 67 8.27 0.30 8.26
C MET A 67 8.41 -1.21 8.21
N PHE A 68 9.64 -1.71 8.21
CA PHE A 68 9.95 -3.13 8.06
C PHE A 68 10.92 -3.56 9.14
N ARG A 69 10.78 -4.79 9.64
CA ARG A 69 11.85 -5.38 10.45
C ARG A 69 13.10 -5.58 9.58
N THR A 70 14.27 -5.30 10.16
CA THR A 70 15.54 -5.30 9.42
C THR A 70 15.90 -6.68 8.88
N ASP A 71 15.64 -7.74 9.64
CA ASP A 71 15.83 -9.13 9.24
C ASP A 71 14.95 -9.52 8.05
N VAL A 72 13.68 -9.11 8.07
CA VAL A 72 12.74 -9.29 6.95
C VAL A 72 13.24 -8.58 5.70
N LEU A 73 13.65 -7.32 5.83
CA LEU A 73 14.12 -6.53 4.68
C LEU A 73 15.45 -7.06 4.12
N ARG A 74 16.37 -7.52 4.99
CA ARG A 74 17.63 -8.15 4.54
C ARG A 74 17.40 -9.48 3.82
N LYS A 75 16.34 -10.22 4.17
CA LYS A 75 16.02 -11.51 3.56
C LYS A 75 15.43 -11.37 2.16
N PHE A 76 14.53 -10.42 1.94
CA PHE A 76 13.81 -10.30 0.66
C PHE A 76 14.30 -9.13 -0.21
N GLY A 77 14.70 -8.03 0.41
CA GLY A 77 15.10 -6.80 -0.29
C GLY A 77 13.99 -6.20 -1.16
N PHE A 78 14.34 -5.13 -1.88
CA PHE A 78 13.52 -4.64 -2.98
C PHE A 78 14.06 -5.23 -4.28
N SER A 79 13.20 -5.89 -5.04
CA SER A 79 13.57 -6.49 -6.34
C SER A 79 13.34 -5.50 -7.49
N ASP A 80 14.19 -5.57 -8.50
CA ASP A 80 14.13 -4.82 -9.75
C ASP A 80 13.20 -5.44 -10.81
N ARG A 81 12.59 -6.59 -10.51
CA ARG A 81 11.71 -7.34 -11.44
C ARG A 81 10.42 -6.62 -11.82
N THR A 82 10.08 -5.53 -11.13
CA THR A 82 8.91 -4.70 -11.44
C THR A 82 9.15 -3.23 -11.07
N LYS A 83 8.36 -2.33 -11.65
CA LYS A 83 8.40 -0.88 -11.37
C LYS A 83 7.54 -0.46 -10.17
N VAL A 84 7.05 -1.44 -9.41
CA VAL A 84 6.23 -1.31 -8.20
C VAL A 84 6.78 -2.24 -7.13
N GLU A 85 8.05 -2.03 -6.80
CA GLU A 85 8.84 -2.82 -5.86
C GLU A 85 8.20 -2.91 -4.47
N ASP A 86 7.46 -1.89 -4.06
CA ASP A 86 6.74 -1.83 -2.79
C ASP A 86 5.55 -2.81 -2.75
N LEU A 87 4.77 -2.85 -3.82
CA LEU A 87 3.69 -3.83 -4.01
C LEU A 87 4.25 -5.25 -4.07
N ASP A 88 5.31 -5.44 -4.85
CA ASP A 88 5.93 -6.75 -5.03
C ASP A 88 6.53 -7.30 -3.75
N LEU A 89 7.22 -6.47 -2.97
CA LEU A 89 7.70 -6.85 -1.65
C LEU A 89 6.53 -7.18 -0.72
N THR A 90 5.47 -6.35 -0.71
CA THR A 90 4.28 -6.63 0.11
C THR A 90 3.73 -8.02 -0.19
N TRP A 91 3.54 -8.36 -1.47
CA TRP A 91 2.96 -9.65 -1.85
C TRP A 91 3.93 -10.81 -1.63
N THR A 92 5.22 -10.59 -1.79
CA THR A 92 6.26 -11.57 -1.42
C THR A 92 6.18 -11.91 0.06
N LEU A 93 6.03 -10.91 0.93
CA LEU A 93 5.90 -11.10 2.37
C LEU A 93 4.61 -11.86 2.72
N VAL A 94 3.46 -11.50 2.12
CA VAL A 94 2.21 -12.24 2.33
C VAL A 94 2.34 -13.69 1.88
N ALA A 95 2.92 -13.93 0.70
CA ALA A 95 3.11 -15.28 0.16
C ALA A 95 4.03 -16.15 1.02
N ASN A 96 4.92 -15.55 1.81
CA ASN A 96 5.82 -16.22 2.76
C ASN A 96 5.27 -16.25 4.19
N GLY A 97 4.02 -15.83 4.42
CA GLY A 97 3.36 -15.93 5.73
C GLY A 97 3.74 -14.85 6.75
N TYR A 98 4.41 -13.78 6.32
CA TYR A 98 4.75 -12.67 7.20
C TYR A 98 3.52 -11.81 7.54
N ARG A 99 3.51 -11.25 8.75
CA ARG A 99 2.41 -10.43 9.27
C ARG A 99 2.56 -9.00 8.81
N ILE A 100 1.71 -8.59 7.88
CA ILE A 100 1.67 -7.23 7.37
C ILE A 100 0.49 -6.48 7.99
N ARG A 101 0.76 -5.29 8.54
CA ARG A 101 -0.26 -4.44 9.17
C ARG A 101 -0.32 -3.05 8.56
N GLN A 102 -1.41 -2.35 8.83
CA GLN A 102 -1.59 -0.94 8.51
C GLN A 102 -1.75 -0.10 9.78
N ALA A 103 -0.94 0.95 9.87
CA ALA A 103 -1.08 1.98 10.89
C ALA A 103 -2.01 3.11 10.38
N ASN A 104 -3.30 3.01 10.69
CA ASN A 104 -4.32 3.98 10.24
C ASN A 104 -4.08 5.43 10.71
N ARG A 105 -3.28 5.61 11.77
CA ARG A 105 -2.96 6.93 12.35
C ARG A 105 -1.63 7.51 11.85
N CYS A 106 -0.90 6.78 11.01
CA CYS A 106 0.32 7.29 10.36
C CYS A 106 -0.03 7.79 8.96
N ILE A 107 -0.26 9.10 8.84
CA ILE A 107 -0.60 9.75 7.57
C ILE A 107 0.63 10.49 7.06
N VAL A 108 1.02 10.26 5.82
CA VAL A 108 2.09 10.99 5.14
C VAL A 108 1.55 11.72 3.93
N TYR A 109 2.22 12.79 3.53
CA TYR A 109 1.80 13.64 2.41
C TYR A 109 2.89 13.65 1.34
N PRO A 110 2.92 12.65 0.42
CA PRO A 110 3.86 12.65 -0.68
C PRO A 110 3.64 13.83 -1.63
N GLN A 111 4.70 14.18 -2.35
CA GLN A 111 4.66 15.19 -3.40
C GLN A 111 3.67 14.77 -4.50
N GLU A 112 2.81 15.70 -4.89
CA GLU A 112 1.84 15.48 -5.97
C GLU A 112 2.44 15.81 -7.34
N CYS A 113 1.89 15.17 -8.37
CA CYS A 113 2.23 15.50 -9.75
C CYS A 113 1.53 16.82 -10.13
N ASN A 114 2.28 17.74 -10.74
CA ASN A 114 1.76 19.05 -11.12
C ASN A 114 1.20 19.07 -12.55
N SER A 115 1.35 17.98 -13.31
CA SER A 115 0.88 17.89 -14.69
C SER A 115 0.06 16.61 -14.98
N PRO A 116 -0.97 16.69 -15.84
CA PRO A 116 -1.73 15.51 -16.28
C PRO A 116 -0.85 14.45 -16.97
N ARG A 117 0.21 14.90 -17.65
CA ARG A 117 1.18 14.01 -18.33
C ARG A 117 1.95 13.16 -17.32
N GLU A 118 2.36 13.73 -16.20
CA GLU A 118 3.04 13.00 -15.12
C GLU A 118 2.08 12.04 -14.40
N GLU A 119 0.85 12.48 -14.16
CA GLU A 119 -0.20 11.64 -13.57
C GLU A 119 -0.47 10.41 -14.45
N TRP A 120 -0.58 10.60 -15.77
CA TRP A 120 -0.73 9.50 -16.72
C TRP A 120 0.45 8.53 -16.70
N ARG A 121 1.70 9.04 -16.67
CA ARG A 121 2.90 8.19 -16.56
C ARG A 121 2.91 7.40 -15.26
N ARG A 122 2.49 8.02 -14.15
CA ARG A 122 2.40 7.37 -12.83
C ARG A 122 1.37 6.25 -12.84
N TRP A 123 0.18 6.54 -13.33
CA TRP A 123 -0.90 5.56 -13.45
C TRP A 123 -0.55 4.39 -14.36
N ARG A 124 0.02 4.67 -15.55
CA ARG A 124 0.51 3.62 -16.47
C ARG A 124 1.56 2.71 -15.79
N ARG A 125 2.49 3.28 -15.03
CA ARG A 125 3.49 2.51 -14.28
C ARG A 125 2.82 1.57 -13.28
N TRP A 126 1.83 2.06 -12.55
CA TRP A 126 1.10 1.26 -11.56
C TRP A 126 0.31 0.12 -12.19
N ILE A 127 -0.41 0.35 -13.30
CA ILE A 127 -1.17 -0.72 -13.96
C ILE A 127 -0.27 -1.79 -14.55
N VAL A 128 0.78 -1.39 -15.27
CA VAL A 128 1.73 -2.34 -15.85
C VAL A 128 2.42 -3.13 -14.75
N GLY A 129 2.87 -2.44 -13.69
CA GLY A 129 3.50 -3.07 -12.54
C GLY A 129 2.57 -4.04 -11.80
N TYR A 130 1.29 -3.68 -11.67
CA TYR A 130 0.27 -4.53 -11.06
C TYR A 130 0.04 -5.82 -11.86
N ALA A 131 -0.07 -5.73 -13.19
CA ALA A 131 -0.19 -6.89 -14.06
C ALA A 131 1.03 -7.83 -13.96
N VAL A 132 2.23 -7.26 -13.85
CA VAL A 132 3.46 -8.04 -13.59
C VAL A 132 3.38 -8.74 -12.23
N CYS A 133 2.96 -8.05 -11.16
CA CYS A 133 2.80 -8.66 -9.84
C CYS A 133 1.77 -9.80 -9.84
N MET A 134 0.64 -9.65 -10.53
CA MET A 134 -0.33 -10.74 -10.70
C MET A 134 0.28 -11.97 -11.36
N ARG A 135 1.18 -11.78 -12.35
CA ARG A 135 1.89 -12.88 -13.01
C ARG A 135 2.95 -13.52 -12.11
N LEU A 136 3.66 -12.73 -11.30
CA LEU A 136 4.69 -13.23 -10.38
C LEU A 136 4.08 -13.98 -9.19
N HIS A 137 2.95 -13.48 -8.67
CA HIS A 137 2.30 -13.99 -7.46
C HIS A 137 1.01 -14.76 -7.76
N LYS A 138 0.94 -15.49 -8.89
CA LYS A 138 -0.27 -16.20 -9.34
C LYS A 138 -0.90 -17.10 -8.27
N ARG A 139 -0.07 -17.76 -7.44
CA ARG A 139 -0.55 -18.62 -6.34
C ARG A 139 -1.33 -17.82 -5.29
N LEU A 140 -0.93 -16.58 -5.06
CA LEU A 140 -1.59 -15.69 -4.10
C LEU A 140 -2.99 -15.27 -4.57
N LEU A 141 -3.24 -15.25 -5.88
CA LEU A 141 -4.56 -14.95 -6.45
C LEU A 141 -5.64 -15.96 -6.01
N PHE A 142 -5.25 -17.21 -5.79
CA PHE A 142 -6.15 -18.28 -5.34
C PHE A 142 -6.23 -18.41 -3.82
N SER A 143 -5.56 -17.52 -3.08
CA SER A 143 -5.59 -17.50 -1.61
C SER A 143 -6.69 -16.57 -1.08
N ARG A 144 -6.94 -16.63 0.23
CA ARG A 144 -7.80 -15.67 0.94
C ARG A 144 -7.39 -14.21 0.67
N PHE A 145 -6.09 -13.93 0.60
CA PHE A 145 -5.59 -12.60 0.24
C PHE A 145 -5.95 -12.23 -1.20
N GLY A 146 -5.86 -13.17 -2.15
CA GLY A 146 -6.29 -12.96 -3.53
C GLY A 146 -7.76 -12.56 -3.63
N ILE A 147 -8.63 -13.31 -2.94
CA ILE A 147 -10.09 -13.11 -2.92
C ILE A 147 -10.48 -11.76 -2.32
N PHE A 148 -9.92 -11.40 -1.17
CA PHE A 148 -10.39 -10.22 -0.42
C PHE A 148 -9.53 -8.96 -0.61
N SER A 149 -8.29 -9.10 -1.08
CA SER A 149 -7.37 -7.98 -1.25
C SER A 149 -7.03 -7.68 -2.71
N ILE A 150 -6.88 -8.70 -3.57
CA ILE A 150 -6.45 -8.51 -4.98
C ILE A 150 -7.65 -8.30 -5.92
N PHE A 151 -8.62 -9.22 -5.96
CA PHE A 151 -9.74 -9.13 -6.92
C PHE A 151 -10.61 -7.88 -6.77
N PRO A 152 -10.92 -7.39 -5.54
CA PRO A 152 -11.69 -6.15 -5.40
C PRO A 152 -10.99 -4.94 -6.01
N MET A 153 -9.66 -4.96 -6.14
CA MET A 153 -8.89 -3.89 -6.77
C MET A 153 -8.97 -3.95 -8.31
N LEU A 154 -9.17 -5.13 -8.91
CA LEU A 154 -9.36 -5.26 -10.35
C LEU A 154 -10.68 -4.62 -10.80
N LEU A 155 -11.75 -4.80 -10.01
CA LEU A 155 -13.06 -4.21 -10.28
C LEU A 155 -13.10 -2.68 -10.19
N VAL A 156 -12.08 -2.05 -9.60
CA VAL A 156 -11.97 -0.58 -9.53
C VAL A 156 -11.26 -0.01 -10.76
N VAL A 157 -10.52 -0.85 -11.48
CA VAL A 157 -9.74 -0.45 -12.67
C VAL A 157 -10.50 -0.74 -13.97
N LEU A 158 -11.41 -1.73 -13.95
CA LEU A 158 -12.37 -2.03 -15.02
C LEU A 158 -13.62 -1.15 -14.87
#